data_AF-A0A921IUT2-F1
#
_entry.id   AF-A0A921IUT2-F1
#
_cell.length_a   1.000
_cell.length_b   1.000
_cell.length_c   1.000
_cell.angle_alpha   90.00
_cell.angle_beta   90.00
_cell.angle_gamma   90.00
#
_symmetry.space_group_name_H-M   'P 1'
#
loop_
_entity.id
_entity.type
_entity.pdbx_description
1 polymer ?
#
loop_
_entity_poly.entity_id
_entity_poly.type
_entity_poly.pdbx_seq_one_letter_code
_entity_poly.pdbx_strand_id
1 'polypeptide(L)'
;MFCTNCGAPLTPNARFCVTCGAPIAPAPGGMASPARSGGGPAHSNAAGAASGSAWQAPAPAPQAPATPVPAPQIQTPAATSPAPAAHGSADILPSYLQTVASRICQAPQFIPEAGAYLLVADQRGALAVQMHSYFFFAANDLAGYAQMQVYAEACMAWARKNYEGLPRGMQSGLAVYPVMLQHPLQPDALAYVKQIPDKHWAAFELPVLFDPMTGQLEHLDKTPVWGFAMWRGIKASARMVLTGSQG
;
A
#
# COMPACT_ATOMS: atom_id res chain seq x y z
N MET A 1 9.46 19.54 11.68
CA MET A 1 7.99 19.55 11.47
C MET A 1 7.44 18.19 11.85
N PHE A 2 6.20 18.09 12.33
CA PHE A 2 5.57 16.82 12.73
C PHE A 2 4.45 16.46 11.76
N CYS A 3 4.19 15.16 11.59
CA CYS A 3 3.11 14.67 10.74
C CYS A 3 1.75 15.09 11.31
N THR A 4 0.90 15.69 10.49
CA THR A 4 -0.46 16.10 10.91
C THR A 4 -1.42 14.91 11.06
N ASN A 5 -1.06 13.73 10.53
CA ASN A 5 -1.85 12.52 10.67
C ASN A 5 -1.51 11.73 11.95
N CYS A 6 -0.23 11.46 12.22
CA CYS A 6 0.19 10.61 13.34
C CYS A 6 1.06 11.29 14.40
N GLY A 7 1.47 12.55 14.21
CA GLY A 7 2.32 13.28 15.16
C GLY A 7 3.81 12.92 15.15
N ALA A 8 4.27 11.97 14.32
CA ALA A 8 5.68 11.59 14.27
C ALA A 8 6.58 12.72 13.70
N PRO A 9 7.84 12.84 14.16
CA PRO A 9 8.79 13.82 13.62
C PRO A 9 9.13 13.50 12.17
N LEU A 10 9.13 14.53 11.31
CA LEU A 10 9.40 14.40 9.88
C LEU A 10 10.81 14.88 9.55
N THR A 11 11.48 14.17 8.65
CA THR A 11 12.74 14.62 8.05
C THR A 11 12.50 15.84 7.15
N PRO A 12 13.46 16.79 7.05
CA PRO A 12 13.37 17.90 6.11
C PRO A 12 13.21 17.37 4.68
N ASN A 13 12.24 17.90 3.92
CA ASN A 13 11.86 17.46 2.56
C ASN A 13 11.25 16.05 2.44
N ALA A 14 10.79 15.43 3.54
CA ALA A 14 10.01 14.21 3.47
C ALA A 14 8.73 14.42 2.63
N ARG A 15 8.53 13.58 1.61
CA ARG A 15 7.29 13.57 0.79
C ARG A 15 6.18 12.75 1.43
N PHE A 16 6.55 11.81 2.31
CA PHE A 16 5.65 10.93 3.05
C PHE A 16 6.18 10.70 4.46
N CYS A 17 5.28 10.46 5.41
CA CYS A 17 5.66 10.10 6.77
C CYS A 17 6.17 8.66 6.82
N VAL A 18 7.40 8.44 7.27
CA VAL A 18 7.99 7.10 7.40
C VAL A 18 7.33 6.24 8.49
N THR A 19 6.53 6.85 9.37
CA THR A 19 5.85 6.14 10.46
C THR A 19 4.43 5.72 10.10
N CYS A 20 3.67 6.54 9.36
CA CYS A 20 2.27 6.23 9.04
C CYS A 20 1.92 6.25 7.55
N GLY A 21 2.88 6.53 6.67
CA GLY A 21 2.68 6.59 5.22
C GLY A 21 1.94 7.82 4.70
N ALA A 22 1.43 8.71 5.57
CA ALA A 22 0.67 9.88 5.13
C ALA A 22 1.53 10.83 4.25
N PRO A 23 1.00 11.32 3.11
CA PRO A 23 1.70 12.28 2.28
C PRO A 23 1.87 13.61 3.01
N ILE A 24 3.03 14.23 2.83
CA ILE A 24 3.36 15.53 3.42
C ILE A 24 3.33 16.54 2.26
N ALA A 25 2.38 17.46 2.30
CA ALA A 25 2.33 18.54 1.33
C ALA A 25 3.64 19.35 1.44
N PRO A 26 4.41 19.52 0.34
CA PRO A 26 5.57 20.38 0.38
C PRO A 26 5.11 21.81 0.68
N ALA A 27 5.79 22.49 1.60
CA ALA A 27 5.54 23.90 1.85
C ALA A 27 5.77 24.69 0.55
N PRO A 28 4.85 25.56 0.11
CA PRO A 28 5.06 26.35 -1.08
C PRO A 28 6.13 27.42 -0.80
N GLY A 29 7.36 27.16 -1.24
CA GLY A 29 8.37 28.17 -1.48
C GLY A 29 7.93 29.00 -2.68
N GLY A 30 7.61 30.27 -2.44
CA GLY A 30 6.86 31.11 -3.36
C GLY A 30 7.61 31.55 -4.62
N MET A 31 6.83 31.76 -5.69
CA MET A 31 7.06 32.75 -6.73
C MET A 31 5.71 33.14 -7.38
N ALA A 32 5.44 34.45 -7.40
CA ALA A 32 4.59 35.21 -8.32
C ALA A 32 3.06 34.92 -8.43
N SER A 33 2.29 35.87 -7.91
CA SER A 33 0.92 36.21 -8.34
C SER A 33 0.88 36.67 -9.81
N PRO A 34 -0.30 36.57 -10.44
CA PRO A 34 -0.94 37.82 -10.83
C PRO A 34 -2.41 37.90 -10.38
N ALA A 35 -2.83 39.15 -10.23
CA ALA A 35 -4.10 39.61 -9.69
C ALA A 35 -5.35 39.14 -10.46
N ARG A 36 -6.47 39.02 -9.74
CA ARG A 36 -7.80 39.36 -10.27
C ARG A 36 -8.59 40.15 -9.22
N SER A 37 -8.94 41.37 -9.61
CA SER A 37 -9.85 42.27 -8.91
C SER A 37 -11.23 42.23 -9.58
N GLY A 38 -12.27 42.46 -8.78
CA GLY A 38 -13.66 42.72 -9.20
C GLY A 38 -14.54 41.46 -9.15
N GLY A 39 -15.69 41.42 -8.50
CA GLY A 39 -16.55 42.44 -7.89
C GLY A 39 -18.00 41.98 -8.10
N GLY A 40 -18.82 41.91 -7.04
CA GLY A 40 -20.25 41.63 -7.15
C GLY A 40 -20.91 41.37 -5.78
N PRO A 41 -22.15 41.86 -5.53
CA PRO A 41 -22.55 42.30 -4.21
C PRO A 41 -23.47 41.33 -3.44
N ALA A 42 -23.71 41.75 -2.20
CA ALA A 42 -24.48 41.16 -1.12
C ALA A 42 -25.93 40.79 -1.44
N HIS A 43 -26.41 39.74 -0.76
CA HIS A 43 -27.76 39.72 -0.20
C HIS A 43 -27.71 39.20 1.23
N SER A 44 -27.95 40.13 2.14
CA SER A 44 -28.24 39.95 3.56
C SER A 44 -29.60 39.27 3.72
N ASN A 45 -29.74 38.44 4.74
CA ASN A 45 -31.03 38.28 5.42
C ASN A 45 -30.79 38.15 6.93
N ALA A 46 -31.40 39.07 7.66
CA ALA A 46 -31.48 39.10 9.10
C ALA A 46 -32.92 38.78 9.51
N ALA A 47 -33.08 37.84 10.44
CA ALA A 47 -34.16 37.70 11.42
C ALA A 47 -33.83 36.39 12.15
N GLY A 48 -33.79 36.26 13.46
CA GLY A 48 -34.44 37.04 14.51
C GLY A 48 -35.02 36.02 15.49
N ALA A 49 -34.46 35.99 16.71
CA ALA A 49 -35.05 35.51 17.97
C ALA A 49 -35.59 34.06 18.06
N ALA A 50 -35.07 33.29 19.03
CA ALA A 50 -35.81 32.89 20.25
C ALA A 50 -35.06 31.79 21.03
N SER A 51 -34.70 32.15 22.27
CA SER A 51 -34.97 31.43 23.53
C SER A 51 -35.09 29.90 23.44
N GLY A 52 -34.17 29.09 23.97
CA GLY A 52 -33.85 29.03 25.41
C GLY A 52 -34.93 28.24 26.16
N SER A 53 -34.95 26.91 26.01
CA SER A 53 -35.80 26.03 26.82
C SER A 53 -34.94 24.97 27.50
N ALA A 54 -34.77 25.16 28.80
CA ALA A 54 -34.09 24.29 29.73
C ALA A 54 -34.86 22.97 29.89
N TRP A 55 -34.19 21.84 29.72
CA TRP A 55 -34.67 20.56 30.24
C TRP A 55 -34.18 20.40 31.68
N GLN A 56 -35.15 20.32 32.58
CA GLN A 56 -35.00 20.15 34.02
C GLN A 56 -34.72 18.68 34.34
N ALA A 57 -33.74 18.45 35.22
CA ALA A 57 -33.47 17.15 35.83
C ALA A 57 -34.41 16.91 37.02
N PRO A 58 -34.85 15.67 37.29
CA PRO A 58 -35.64 15.35 38.48
C PRO A 58 -34.78 15.30 39.76
N ALA A 59 -35.41 15.70 40.87
CA ALA A 59 -34.86 15.76 42.24
C ALA A 59 -34.62 14.36 42.86
N PRO A 60 -33.75 14.25 43.90
CA PRO A 60 -33.26 12.98 44.43
C PRO A 60 -34.21 12.35 45.47
N ALA A 61 -34.24 11.02 45.52
CA ALA A 61 -34.89 10.24 46.57
C ALA A 61 -33.94 10.06 47.79
N PRO A 62 -34.46 9.96 49.02
CA PRO A 62 -33.66 9.86 50.24
C PRO A 62 -32.98 8.49 50.40
N GLN A 63 -31.68 8.49 50.71
CA GLN A 63 -30.86 7.30 50.94
C GLN A 63 -30.95 6.84 52.41
N ALA A 64 -31.08 5.52 52.61
CA ALA A 64 -31.05 4.86 53.90
C ALA A 64 -29.63 4.84 54.53
N PRO A 65 -29.49 4.64 55.85
CA PRO A 65 -28.19 4.69 56.53
C PRO A 65 -27.26 3.54 56.13
N ALA A 66 -25.97 3.90 55.99
CA ALA A 66 -24.89 3.05 55.52
C ALA A 66 -24.54 1.89 56.49
N THR A 67 -24.39 0.69 55.93
CA THR A 67 -23.55 -0.36 56.51
C THR A 67 -22.07 -0.04 56.24
N PRO A 68 -21.13 -0.32 57.17
CA PRO A 68 -19.72 -0.03 56.95
C PRO A 68 -19.16 -0.90 55.82
N VAL A 69 -18.73 -0.24 54.74
CA VAL A 69 -17.97 -0.90 53.66
C VAL A 69 -16.55 -1.15 54.18
N PRO A 70 -16.01 -2.38 54.07
CA PRO A 70 -14.63 -2.66 54.46
C PRO A 70 -13.65 -1.88 53.58
N ALA A 71 -12.52 -1.48 54.16
CA ALA A 71 -11.51 -0.62 53.53
C ALA A 71 -11.11 -1.10 52.11
N PRO A 72 -10.91 -0.19 51.14
CA PRO A 72 -10.50 -0.56 49.80
C PRO A 72 -9.11 -1.19 49.86
N GLN A 73 -9.02 -2.47 49.51
CA GLN A 73 -7.74 -3.08 49.24
C GLN A 73 -7.21 -2.45 47.95
N ILE A 74 -6.07 -1.77 48.02
CA ILE A 74 -5.33 -1.30 46.84
C ILE A 74 -4.91 -2.54 46.07
N GLN A 75 -5.72 -2.92 45.08
CA GLN A 75 -5.34 -3.89 44.09
C GLN A 75 -4.40 -3.17 43.13
N THR A 76 -3.12 -3.53 43.17
CA THR A 76 -2.16 -3.19 42.13
C THR A 76 -2.77 -3.59 40.79
N PRO A 77 -2.87 -2.70 39.78
CA PRO A 77 -3.30 -3.11 38.45
C PRO A 77 -2.36 -4.20 37.97
N ALA A 78 -2.88 -5.41 37.75
CA ALA A 78 -2.16 -6.42 37.01
C ALA A 78 -1.76 -5.76 35.68
N ALA A 79 -0.47 -5.80 35.36
CA ALA A 79 0.02 -5.34 34.09
C ALA A 79 -0.78 -6.07 33.00
N THR A 80 -1.71 -5.36 32.36
CA THR A 80 -2.31 -5.83 31.12
C THR A 80 -1.17 -5.96 30.14
N SER A 81 -0.70 -7.20 29.94
CA SER A 81 0.18 -7.52 28.81
C SER A 81 -0.42 -6.85 27.58
N PRO A 82 0.34 -6.03 26.82
CA PRO A 82 -0.20 -5.48 25.59
C PRO A 82 -0.70 -6.65 24.75
N ALA A 83 -1.91 -6.51 24.20
CA ALA A 83 -2.41 -7.43 23.20
C ALA A 83 -1.31 -7.65 22.15
N PRO A 84 -1.07 -8.88 21.67
CA PRO A 84 -0.03 -9.11 20.68
C PRO A 84 -0.26 -8.11 19.54
N ALA A 85 0.77 -7.30 19.23
CA ALA A 85 0.73 -6.39 18.11
C ALA A 85 0.26 -7.19 16.90
N ALA A 86 -0.81 -6.76 16.25
CA ALA A 86 -1.23 -7.37 15.00
C ALA A 86 -0.04 -7.26 14.04
N HIS A 87 0.57 -8.40 13.69
CA HIS A 87 1.70 -8.45 12.78
C HIS A 87 1.16 -8.04 11.40
N GLY A 88 1.48 -6.83 10.96
CA GLY A 88 1.05 -6.33 9.67
C GLY A 88 1.91 -6.94 8.55
N SER A 89 1.48 -6.81 7.31
CA SER A 89 2.26 -7.31 6.16
C SER A 89 3.68 -6.73 6.11
N ALA A 90 3.87 -5.52 6.66
CA ALA A 90 5.17 -4.89 6.78
C ALA A 90 6.14 -5.65 7.69
N ASP A 91 5.66 -6.24 8.79
CA ASP A 91 6.49 -7.02 9.72
C ASP A 91 6.93 -8.35 9.10
N ILE A 92 6.14 -8.89 8.18
CA ILE A 92 6.38 -10.18 7.50
C ILE A 92 7.26 -10.02 6.25
N LEU A 93 7.25 -8.83 5.63
CA LEU A 93 7.98 -8.56 4.38
C LEU A 93 9.44 -9.01 4.42
N PRO A 94 10.26 -8.77 5.48
CA PRO A 94 11.66 -9.20 5.49
C PRO A 94 11.85 -10.72 5.42
N SER A 95 11.07 -11.49 6.18
CA SER A 95 11.18 -12.96 6.21
C SER A 95 10.61 -13.57 4.93
N TYR A 96 9.56 -12.98 4.38
CA TYR A 96 9.02 -13.37 3.08
C TYR A 96 10.01 -13.10 1.95
N LEU A 97 10.65 -11.92 1.92
CA LEU A 97 11.70 -11.60 0.96
C LEU A 97 12.85 -12.59 1.04
N GLN A 98 13.29 -12.97 2.24
CA GLN A 98 14.34 -13.98 2.41
C GLN A 98 13.92 -15.34 1.82
N THR A 99 12.67 -15.74 2.00
CA THR A 99 12.12 -16.98 1.43
C THR A 99 12.15 -16.95 -0.10
N VAL A 100 11.70 -15.85 -0.71
CA VAL A 100 11.72 -15.68 -2.18
C VAL A 100 13.17 -15.59 -2.70
N ALA A 101 14.02 -14.82 -2.03
CA ALA A 101 15.44 -14.66 -2.34
C ALA A 101 16.18 -16.00 -2.37
N SER A 102 15.96 -16.85 -1.37
CA SER A 102 16.51 -18.21 -1.33
C SER A 102 15.96 -19.09 -2.46
N ARG A 103 14.69 -18.93 -2.83
CA ARG A 103 14.05 -19.71 -3.90
C ARG A 103 14.64 -19.41 -5.28
N ILE A 104 14.99 -18.16 -5.56
CA ILE A 104 15.52 -17.72 -6.86
C ILE A 104 17.04 -17.47 -6.85
N CYS A 105 17.71 -17.78 -5.74
CA CYS A 105 19.14 -17.60 -5.52
C CYS A 105 19.64 -16.16 -5.76
N GLN A 106 18.91 -15.17 -5.26
CA GLN A 106 19.26 -13.76 -5.42
C GLN A 106 18.96 -12.95 -4.16
N ALA A 107 19.87 -12.05 -3.78
CA ALA A 107 19.64 -11.12 -2.68
C ALA A 107 18.69 -9.97 -3.08
N PRO A 108 17.77 -9.56 -2.20
CA PRO A 108 16.88 -8.43 -2.47
C PRO A 108 17.67 -7.11 -2.43
N GLN A 109 17.41 -6.24 -3.40
CA GLN A 109 17.99 -4.90 -3.47
C GLN A 109 16.90 -3.86 -3.23
N PHE A 110 17.09 -2.92 -2.30
CA PHE A 110 16.13 -1.83 -2.14
C PHE A 110 16.28 -0.78 -3.25
N ILE A 111 15.17 -0.40 -3.87
CA ILE A 111 15.06 0.59 -4.94
C ILE A 111 14.26 1.79 -4.41
N PRO A 112 14.93 2.89 -4.02
CA PRO A 112 14.28 4.04 -3.42
C PRO A 112 13.24 4.72 -4.34
N GLU A 113 13.47 4.73 -5.65
CA GLU A 113 12.59 5.39 -6.62
C GLU A 113 11.25 4.66 -6.79
N ALA A 114 11.25 3.34 -6.62
CA ALA A 114 10.05 2.50 -6.62
C ALA A 114 9.47 2.29 -5.21
N GLY A 115 10.21 2.67 -4.16
CA GLY A 115 9.86 2.39 -2.78
C GLY A 115 9.72 0.89 -2.48
N ALA A 116 10.54 0.06 -3.12
CA ALA A 116 10.36 -1.39 -3.14
C ALA A 116 11.68 -2.16 -3.05
N TYR A 117 11.61 -3.40 -2.57
CA TYR A 117 12.69 -4.36 -2.73
C TYR A 117 12.57 -5.06 -4.09
N LEU A 118 13.64 -5.08 -4.85
CA LEU A 118 13.76 -5.71 -6.15
C LEU A 118 14.43 -7.06 -6.04
N LEU A 119 13.83 -8.05 -6.69
CA LEU A 119 14.43 -9.31 -7.08
C LEU A 119 14.28 -9.50 -8.59
N VAL A 120 15.30 -9.99 -9.24
CA VAL A 120 15.42 -10.20 -10.69
C VAL A 120 15.52 -11.70 -11.00
N ALA A 121 14.43 -12.33 -11.39
CA ALA A 121 14.48 -13.71 -11.85
C ALA A 121 14.92 -13.75 -13.32
N ASP A 122 16.11 -14.30 -13.59
CA ASP A 122 16.50 -14.69 -14.94
C ASP A 122 16.00 -16.11 -15.22
N GLN A 123 14.83 -16.21 -15.83
CA GLN A 123 14.24 -17.49 -16.22
C GLN A 123 14.82 -17.89 -17.59
N ARG A 124 15.93 -18.62 -17.60
CA ARG A 124 16.43 -19.31 -18.80
C ARG A 124 15.53 -20.52 -19.09
N GLY A 125 14.33 -20.27 -19.60
CA GLY A 125 13.38 -21.32 -20.00
C GLY A 125 13.87 -22.10 -21.22
N ALA A 126 13.43 -23.35 -21.35
CA ALA A 126 13.75 -24.24 -22.48
C ALA A 126 13.19 -23.79 -23.85
N LEU A 127 12.38 -22.73 -23.86
CA LEU A 127 11.86 -22.09 -25.07
C LEU A 127 12.64 -20.78 -25.28
N ALA A 128 13.10 -20.52 -26.50
CA ALA A 128 14.02 -19.44 -26.88
C ALA A 128 13.47 -17.99 -26.75
N VAL A 129 12.79 -17.68 -25.64
CA VAL A 129 12.35 -16.35 -25.25
C VAL A 129 12.95 -16.04 -23.88
N GLN A 130 13.92 -15.13 -23.84
CA GLN A 130 14.50 -14.64 -22.59
C GLN A 130 13.55 -13.61 -21.98
N MET A 131 12.94 -13.92 -20.84
CA MET A 131 12.11 -12.98 -20.09
C MET A 131 12.91 -12.44 -18.91
N HIS A 132 13.33 -11.18 -18.98
CA HIS A 132 13.86 -10.48 -17.81
C HIS A 132 12.71 -10.15 -16.88
N SER A 133 12.66 -10.81 -15.72
CA SER A 133 11.57 -10.66 -14.78
C SER A 133 12.01 -9.84 -13.57
N TYR A 134 11.41 -8.67 -13.38
CA TYR A 134 11.61 -7.83 -12.19
C TYR A 134 10.43 -7.98 -11.25
N PHE A 135 10.70 -8.46 -10.04
CA PHE A 135 9.75 -8.55 -8.94
C PHE A 135 10.04 -7.44 -7.94
N PHE A 136 9.11 -6.50 -7.81
CA PHE A 136 9.18 -5.43 -6.82
C PHE A 136 8.27 -5.80 -5.66
N PHE A 137 8.77 -5.72 -4.44
CA PHE A 137 8.03 -6.06 -3.23
C PHE A 137 7.89 -4.84 -2.34
N ALA A 138 6.66 -4.55 -1.94
CA ALA A 138 6.31 -3.61 -0.90
C ALA A 138 5.21 -4.23 -0.03
N ALA A 139 4.99 -3.66 1.15
CA ALA A 139 3.90 -4.06 2.04
C ALA A 139 3.15 -2.80 2.50
N ASN A 140 1.83 -2.82 2.37
CA ASN A 140 0.96 -1.75 2.82
C ASN A 140 -0.48 -2.25 2.94
N ASP A 141 -0.90 -2.62 4.15
CA ASP A 141 -2.23 -3.17 4.45
C ASP A 141 -3.40 -2.22 4.13
N LEU A 142 -3.11 -0.94 3.87
CA LEU A 142 -4.09 0.10 3.55
C LEU A 142 -4.03 0.58 2.10
N ALA A 143 -3.14 0.04 1.26
CA ALA A 143 -3.07 0.43 -0.14
C ALA A 143 -4.40 0.09 -0.85
N GLY A 144 -5.10 1.11 -1.32
CA GLY A 144 -6.26 0.95 -2.19
C GLY A 144 -5.87 1.10 -3.66
N TYR A 145 -6.87 1.35 -4.50
CA TYR A 145 -6.70 1.47 -5.95
C TYR A 145 -5.60 2.47 -6.35
N ALA A 146 -5.68 3.71 -5.86
CA ALA A 146 -4.77 4.78 -6.27
C ALA A 146 -3.32 4.51 -5.84
N GLN A 147 -3.12 3.95 -4.64
CA GLN A 147 -1.79 3.58 -4.16
C GLN A 147 -1.21 2.44 -4.99
N MET A 148 -2.01 1.43 -5.34
CA MET A 148 -1.59 0.34 -6.21
C MET A 148 -1.20 0.82 -7.60
N GLN A 149 -1.98 1.74 -8.19
CA GLN A 149 -1.66 2.32 -9.48
C GLN A 149 -0.33 3.08 -9.47
N VAL A 150 -0.15 4.00 -8.51
CA VAL A 150 1.11 4.78 -8.38
C VAL A 150 2.30 3.86 -8.16
N TYR A 151 2.13 2.81 -7.35
CA TYR A 151 3.17 1.82 -7.08
C TYR A 151 3.57 1.04 -8.33
N ALA A 152 2.59 0.51 -9.07
CA ALA A 152 2.82 -0.22 -10.31
C ALA A 152 3.51 0.66 -11.36
N GLU A 153 3.01 1.88 -11.57
CA GLU A 153 3.62 2.87 -12.47
C GLU A 153 5.08 3.17 -12.11
N ALA A 154 5.40 3.30 -10.82
CA ALA A 154 6.78 3.52 -10.35
C ALA A 154 7.69 2.32 -10.64
N CYS A 155 7.22 1.10 -10.37
CA CYS A 155 7.95 -0.14 -10.67
C CYS A 155 8.23 -0.26 -12.18
N MET A 156 7.21 -0.02 -13.01
CA MET A 156 7.31 -0.08 -14.45
C MET A 156 8.22 1.03 -15.03
N ALA A 157 8.11 2.26 -14.50
CA ALA A 157 8.98 3.36 -14.90
C ALA A 157 10.45 3.04 -14.61
N TRP A 158 10.75 2.50 -13.42
CA TRP A 158 12.10 2.07 -13.06
C TRP A 158 12.57 0.93 -13.97
N ALA A 159 11.75 -0.10 -14.16
CA ALA A 159 12.07 -1.28 -14.97
C ALA A 159 12.43 -0.91 -16.41
N ARG A 160 11.67 -0.02 -17.04
CA ARG A 160 11.94 0.42 -18.43
C ARG A 160 13.24 1.20 -18.55
N LYS A 161 13.59 1.99 -17.54
CA LYS A 161 14.82 2.80 -17.51
C LYS A 161 16.07 1.93 -17.30
N ASN A 162 15.95 0.86 -16.51
CA ASN A 162 17.07 0.02 -16.09
C ASN A 162 17.11 -1.35 -16.80
N TYR A 163 16.29 -1.54 -17.83
CA TYR A 163 16.32 -2.77 -18.61
C TYR A 163 17.59 -2.81 -19.49
N GLU A 164 18.48 -3.75 -19.19
CA GLU A 164 19.76 -3.94 -19.86
C GLU A 164 19.77 -5.13 -20.86
N GLY A 165 18.61 -5.77 -21.10
CA GLY A 165 18.52 -6.92 -22.01
C GLY A 165 18.63 -6.55 -23.49
N LEU A 166 18.73 -7.56 -24.36
CA LEU A 166 18.73 -7.40 -25.82
C LEU A 166 17.56 -6.51 -26.29
N PRO A 167 17.72 -5.76 -27.41
CA PRO A 167 16.70 -4.85 -27.93
C PRO A 167 15.32 -5.52 -27.94
N ARG A 168 14.39 -4.98 -27.15
CA ARG A 168 13.03 -5.51 -27.00
C ARG A 168 12.40 -5.69 -28.39
N GLY A 169 11.85 -6.86 -28.68
CA GLY A 169 11.13 -7.13 -29.93
C GLY A 169 11.72 -8.20 -30.85
N MET A 170 12.89 -8.77 -30.54
CA MET A 170 13.39 -10.00 -31.17
C MET A 170 13.95 -10.94 -30.08
N GLN A 171 13.15 -11.92 -29.67
CA GLN A 171 13.50 -12.98 -28.68
C GLN A 171 13.68 -12.57 -27.19
N SER A 172 13.54 -11.28 -26.85
CA SER A 172 13.59 -10.78 -25.46
C SER A 172 12.32 -10.04 -25.03
N GLY A 173 11.89 -10.24 -23.79
CA GLY A 173 10.75 -9.58 -23.17
C GLY A 173 11.06 -9.10 -21.76
N LEU A 174 10.38 -8.03 -21.33
CA LEU A 174 10.44 -7.52 -19.96
C LEU A 174 9.13 -7.87 -19.25
N ALA A 175 9.21 -8.60 -18.14
CA ALA A 175 8.07 -8.81 -17.24
C ALA A 175 8.31 -8.07 -15.93
N VAL A 176 7.33 -7.27 -15.51
CA VAL A 176 7.37 -6.48 -14.29
C VAL A 176 6.23 -6.94 -13.39
N TYR A 177 6.57 -7.29 -12.17
CA TYR A 177 5.63 -7.75 -11.14
C TYR A 177 5.68 -6.76 -9.97
N PRO A 178 4.81 -5.74 -9.94
CA PRO A 178 4.56 -4.96 -8.74
C PRO A 178 3.80 -5.84 -7.73
N VAL A 179 4.49 -6.30 -6.68
CA VAL A 179 3.95 -7.18 -5.64
C VAL A 179 3.68 -6.38 -4.37
N MET A 180 2.41 -6.25 -4.02
CA MET A 180 2.00 -5.63 -2.77
C MET A 180 1.54 -6.72 -1.79
N LEU A 181 2.21 -6.78 -0.63
CA LEU A 181 1.77 -7.61 0.48
C LEU A 181 0.68 -6.88 1.29
N GLN A 182 -0.45 -7.56 1.52
CA GLN A 182 -1.56 -7.05 2.32
C GLN A 182 -2.22 -8.15 3.16
N HIS A 183 -2.61 -7.82 4.38
CA HIS A 183 -3.50 -8.64 5.18
C HIS A 183 -4.43 -7.75 6.03
N PRO A 184 -5.76 -7.84 5.85
CA PRO A 184 -6.46 -8.54 4.77
C PRO A 184 -6.27 -7.85 3.41
N LEU A 185 -6.62 -8.54 2.32
CA LEU A 185 -6.61 -7.95 0.96
C LEU A 185 -7.64 -6.82 0.84
N GLN A 186 -7.23 -5.64 0.35
CA GLN A 186 -8.13 -4.51 0.16
C GLN A 186 -8.98 -4.68 -1.11
N PRO A 187 -10.33 -4.54 -1.04
CA PRO A 187 -11.21 -4.68 -2.21
C PRO A 187 -10.86 -3.74 -3.38
N ASP A 188 -10.46 -2.51 -3.09
CA ASP A 188 -10.08 -1.53 -4.11
C ASP A 188 -8.75 -1.87 -4.78
N ALA A 189 -7.81 -2.47 -4.03
CA ALA A 189 -6.56 -2.99 -4.60
C ALA A 189 -6.83 -4.23 -5.46
N LEU A 190 -7.75 -5.11 -5.04
CA LEU A 190 -8.22 -6.23 -5.85
C LEU A 190 -8.80 -5.73 -7.18
N ALA A 191 -9.69 -4.73 -7.12
CA ALA A 191 -10.30 -4.15 -8.32
C ALA A 191 -9.25 -3.62 -9.30
N TYR A 192 -8.13 -3.07 -8.81
CA TYR A 192 -7.00 -2.64 -9.64
C TYR A 192 -6.27 -3.84 -10.28
N VAL A 193 -5.80 -4.80 -9.48
CA VAL A 193 -4.97 -5.92 -10.00
C VAL A 193 -5.76 -6.87 -10.92
N LYS A 194 -7.09 -6.84 -10.87
CA LYS A 194 -7.95 -7.61 -11.78
C LYS A 194 -8.07 -7.02 -13.19
N GLN A 195 -7.66 -5.76 -13.39
CA GLN A 195 -7.76 -5.10 -14.69
C GLN A 195 -6.79 -5.68 -15.73
N ILE A 196 -7.20 -5.56 -16.99
CA ILE A 196 -6.31 -5.81 -18.12
C ILE A 196 -5.37 -4.60 -18.21
N PRO A 197 -4.05 -4.77 -18.12
CA PRO A 197 -3.11 -3.67 -18.21
C PRO A 197 -3.13 -3.04 -19.60
N ASP A 198 -2.72 -1.78 -19.68
CA ASP A 198 -2.56 -1.08 -20.95
C ASP A 198 -1.54 -1.80 -21.85
N LYS A 199 -1.75 -1.71 -23.16
CA LYS A 199 -0.89 -2.36 -24.14
C LYS A 199 0.48 -1.69 -24.14
N HIS A 200 1.51 -2.45 -23.75
CA HIS A 200 2.91 -2.08 -23.93
C HIS A 200 3.59 -3.07 -24.89
N TRP A 201 4.40 -2.55 -25.83
CA TRP A 201 5.13 -3.42 -26.76
C TRP A 201 6.29 -4.12 -26.03
N ALA A 202 6.21 -5.44 -25.92
CA ALA A 202 7.23 -6.32 -25.34
C ALA A 202 7.63 -6.01 -23.87
N ALA A 203 6.79 -5.29 -23.14
CA ALA A 203 6.86 -5.11 -21.70
C ALA A 203 5.50 -5.51 -21.10
N PHE A 204 5.53 -6.40 -20.11
CA PHE A 204 4.34 -6.98 -19.51
C PHE A 204 4.30 -6.57 -18.04
N GLU A 205 3.22 -5.92 -17.63
CA GLU A 205 2.99 -5.57 -16.24
C GLU A 205 1.96 -6.53 -15.64
N LEU A 206 2.34 -7.26 -14.60
CA LEU A 206 1.42 -8.07 -13.82
C LEU A 206 1.40 -7.53 -12.38
N PRO A 207 0.53 -6.56 -12.07
CA PRO A 207 0.28 -6.18 -10.68
C PRO A 207 -0.22 -7.40 -9.90
N VAL A 208 0.35 -7.59 -8.72
CA VAL A 208 0.06 -8.73 -7.84
C VAL A 208 -0.30 -8.21 -6.47
N LEU A 209 -1.35 -8.79 -5.91
CA LEU A 209 -1.68 -8.69 -4.51
C LEU A 209 -1.46 -10.05 -3.84
N PHE A 210 -0.70 -10.06 -2.74
CA PHE A 210 -0.36 -11.28 -2.03
C PHE A 210 -0.69 -11.14 -0.55
N ASP A 211 -1.47 -12.08 -0.02
CA ASP A 211 -1.69 -12.20 1.41
C ASP A 211 -0.66 -13.17 2.01
N PRO A 212 0.33 -12.67 2.77
CA PRO A 212 1.36 -13.52 3.33
C PRO A 212 0.85 -14.42 4.48
N MET A 213 -0.32 -14.16 5.05
CA MET A 213 -0.92 -14.94 6.13
C MET A 213 -1.77 -16.09 5.60
N THR A 214 -2.53 -15.86 4.53
CA THR A 214 -3.41 -16.88 3.94
C THR A 214 -2.80 -17.59 2.74
N GLY A 215 -1.74 -17.02 2.16
CA GLY A 215 -1.15 -17.48 0.89
C GLY A 215 -1.99 -17.12 -0.34
N GLN A 216 -3.01 -16.28 -0.18
CA GLN A 216 -3.86 -15.84 -1.28
C GLN A 216 -3.05 -15.00 -2.28
N LEU A 217 -3.10 -15.36 -3.56
CA LEU A 217 -2.38 -14.70 -4.64
C LEU A 217 -3.37 -14.21 -5.70
N GLU A 218 -3.49 -12.90 -5.83
CA GLU A 218 -4.43 -12.26 -6.73
C GLU A 218 -3.70 -11.44 -7.79
N HIS A 219 -4.10 -11.64 -9.04
CA HIS A 219 -3.62 -10.92 -10.21
C HIS A 219 -4.72 -10.93 -11.27
N LEU A 220 -4.44 -10.37 -12.45
CA LEU A 220 -5.43 -10.22 -13.54
C LEU A 220 -6.18 -11.52 -13.85
N ASP A 221 -7.51 -11.43 -13.96
CA ASP A 221 -8.38 -12.57 -14.24
C ASP A 221 -8.31 -12.95 -15.73
N LYS A 222 -8.53 -11.95 -16.59
CA LYS A 222 -8.64 -12.15 -18.04
C LYS A 222 -7.31 -11.85 -18.71
N THR A 223 -6.73 -12.86 -19.33
CA THR A 223 -5.48 -12.71 -20.08
C THR A 223 -5.68 -11.76 -21.28
N PRO A 224 -4.82 -10.75 -21.46
CA PRO A 224 -4.88 -9.89 -22.64
C PRO A 224 -4.67 -10.70 -23.92
N VAL A 225 -5.41 -10.34 -24.98
CA VAL A 225 -5.30 -11.01 -26.30
C VAL A 225 -3.91 -10.76 -26.92
N TRP A 226 -3.34 -9.58 -26.67
CA TRP A 226 -1.98 -9.26 -27.11
C TRP A 226 -0.96 -10.02 -26.26
N GLY A 227 0.02 -10.64 -26.91
CA GLY A 227 1.03 -11.44 -26.22
C GLY A 227 0.45 -12.63 -25.44
N PHE A 228 -0.74 -13.12 -25.79
CA PHE A 228 -1.44 -14.22 -25.11
C PHE A 228 -0.52 -15.44 -24.81
N ALA A 229 0.35 -15.80 -25.76
CA ALA A 229 1.31 -16.88 -25.61
C ALA A 229 2.29 -16.68 -24.43
N MET A 230 2.63 -15.42 -24.09
CA MET A 230 3.56 -15.06 -23.03
C MET A 230 2.89 -15.08 -21.64
N TRP A 231 1.63 -14.64 -21.57
CA TRP A 231 0.92 -14.46 -20.30
C TRP A 231 0.75 -15.73 -19.47
N ARG A 232 0.69 -16.91 -20.10
CA ARG A 232 0.70 -18.18 -19.37
C ARG A 232 2.01 -18.37 -18.59
N GLY A 233 3.15 -18.09 -19.24
CA GLY A 233 4.46 -18.14 -18.60
C GLY A 233 4.62 -17.08 -17.51
N ILE A 234 4.16 -15.84 -17.77
CA ILE A 234 4.22 -14.74 -16.80
C ILE A 234 3.43 -15.09 -15.53
N LYS A 235 2.20 -15.59 -15.65
CA LYS A 235 1.39 -16.03 -14.50
C LYS A 235 2.01 -17.23 -13.76
N ALA A 236 2.56 -18.20 -14.51
CA ALA A 236 3.26 -19.34 -13.92
C ALA A 236 4.51 -18.90 -13.14
N SER A 237 5.30 -17.96 -13.67
CA SER A 237 6.45 -17.37 -12.99
C SER A 237 6.04 -16.64 -11.72
N ALA A 238 4.97 -15.83 -11.75
CA ALA A 238 4.45 -15.20 -10.54
C ALA A 238 4.09 -16.22 -9.47
N ARG A 239 3.32 -17.26 -9.82
CA ARG A 239 2.95 -18.31 -8.86
C ARG A 239 4.17 -19.04 -8.31
N MET A 240 5.09 -19.44 -9.17
CA MET A 240 6.33 -20.11 -8.79
C MET A 240 7.14 -19.28 -7.81
N VAL A 241 7.46 -18.04 -8.19
CA VAL A 241 8.35 -17.17 -7.42
C VAL A 241 7.71 -16.76 -6.10
N LEU A 242 6.40 -16.51 -6.07
CA LEU A 242 5.72 -15.99 -4.87
C LEU A 242 5.28 -17.09 -3.91
N THR A 243 4.85 -18.24 -4.42
CA THR A 243 4.29 -19.33 -3.57
C THR A 243 5.17 -20.57 -3.49
N GLY A 244 6.10 -20.76 -4.43
CA GLY A 244 6.91 -21.98 -4.53
C GLY A 244 6.17 -23.18 -5.13
N SER A 245 4.92 -23.00 -5.57
CA SER A 245 4.16 -24.06 -6.23
C SER A 245 4.42 -24.09 -7.75
N GLN A 246 4.74 -25.29 -8.27
CA GLN A 246 4.68 -25.57 -9.72
C GLN A 246 3.21 -25.67 -10.11
N GLY A 247 2.79 -24.91 -11.13
CA GLY A 247 1.43 -24.94 -11.68
C GLY A 247 1.27 -25.93 -12.83
#